data_AF-A0A7C9U051-F1
#
_entry.id   AF-A0A7C9U051-F1
#
_cell.length_a   1.000
_cell.length_b   1.000
_cell.length_c   1.000
_cell.angle_alpha   90.00
_cell.angle_beta   90.00
_cell.angle_gamma   90.00
#
_symmetry.space_group_name_H-M   'P 1'
#
loop_
_entity.id
_entity.type
_entity.pdbx_description
1 polymer ?
#
loop_
_entity_poly.entity_id
_entity_poly.type
_entity_poly.pdbx_seq_one_letter_code
_entity_poly.pdbx_strand_id
1 'polypeptide(L)'
;MGLAVDFEIDDGSGQLQVYFQYDARRFSPTDADGFVRSYVEAIDDLLARPYRVPQHRAIAGNPDRISSLVAEAFGNALGDSVEAGSGFLSAGGNSLSAVKVVSELRQATGRMIPLSAMAGDPTIEEVAAAITIAPQQVSQATGHSRPKSDRFASPDENPWLVRNCIVKEPRLRLFAFPPAGANAGIFDDWPGLLPPTIAKSIEIVPIQYPGRQERLKEPAIANMKELVGSVASAISPLCDRPFALLGSSLGALIAFETARLLRADLGVEPSHLFVVCARAPQRKEPYPRFHAMTDAELIETLDSFEGVAPEILANSELLNLLLPIIRADSLVSSSYRYLL
;
A
#
# COMPACT_ATOMS: atom_id res chain seq x y z
N MET A 1 1.24 12.43 -22.92
CA MET A 1 1.24 13.31 -21.75
C MET A 1 1.14 12.42 -20.52
N GLY A 2 2.27 11.92 -20.02
CA GLY A 2 2.33 11.02 -18.86
C GLY A 2 2.59 11.82 -17.58
N LEU A 3 2.12 11.27 -16.47
CA LEU A 3 2.48 11.54 -15.07
C LEU A 3 3.19 12.85 -14.74
N ALA A 4 2.56 13.66 -13.88
CA ALA A 4 3.27 14.53 -12.95
C ALA A 4 3.96 13.68 -11.86
N VAL A 5 4.98 12.92 -12.28
CA VAL A 5 6.21 12.82 -11.51
C VAL A 5 6.93 14.12 -11.80
N ASP A 6 7.34 14.84 -10.76
CA ASP A 6 8.07 16.08 -10.90
C ASP A 6 9.47 15.74 -11.43
N PHE A 7 9.53 15.49 -12.74
CA PHE A 7 10.66 15.15 -13.61
C PHE A 7 11.24 13.73 -13.44
N GLU A 8 11.01 12.87 -14.45
CA GLU A 8 11.95 11.82 -14.83
C GLU A 8 12.99 12.48 -15.76
N ILE A 9 14.28 12.45 -15.40
CA ILE A 9 15.34 12.89 -16.31
C ILE A 9 16.18 11.66 -16.64
N ASP A 10 16.21 11.31 -17.92
CA ASP A 10 17.31 10.52 -18.49
C ASP A 10 18.52 11.46 -18.58
N ASP A 11 19.47 11.28 -17.65
CA ASP A 11 20.68 12.11 -17.59
C ASP A 11 21.71 11.72 -18.67
N GLY A 12 21.34 10.84 -19.61
CA GLY A 12 22.21 10.33 -20.67
C GLY A 12 23.16 9.23 -20.19
N SER A 13 23.08 8.79 -18.93
CA SER A 13 23.86 7.66 -18.40
C SER A 13 23.15 6.31 -18.55
N GLY A 14 21.89 6.30 -18.98
CA GLY A 14 21.05 5.10 -19.01
C GLY A 14 20.44 4.73 -17.65
N GLN A 15 20.56 5.60 -16.63
CA GLN A 15 19.84 5.47 -15.37
C GLN A 15 18.68 6.46 -15.28
N LEU A 16 17.49 5.97 -14.90
CA LEU A 16 16.32 6.82 -14.68
C LEU A 16 16.45 7.55 -13.34
N GLN A 17 16.54 8.89 -13.38
CA GLN A 17 16.51 9.71 -12.18
C GLN A 17 15.09 10.21 -11.92
N VAL A 18 14.49 9.81 -10.80
CA VAL A 18 13.13 10.21 -10.38
C VAL A 18 13.24 11.38 -9.40
N TYR A 19 12.80 12.58 -9.76
CA TYR A 19 12.86 13.73 -8.86
C TYR A 19 11.51 13.91 -8.11
N PHE A 20 11.57 14.32 -6.84
CA PHE A 20 10.41 14.77 -6.06
C PHE A 20 10.79 16.06 -5.32
N GLN A 21 9.90 17.05 -5.30
CA GLN A 21 10.12 18.33 -4.63
C GLN A 21 9.40 18.37 -3.27
N TYR A 22 10.15 18.71 -2.22
CA TYR A 22 9.63 19.02 -0.87
C TYR A 22 10.10 20.42 -0.48
N ASP A 23 9.19 21.38 -0.41
CA ASP A 23 9.45 22.64 0.30
C ASP A 23 8.14 23.33 0.74
N ALA A 24 7.75 23.09 2.00
CA ALA A 24 6.53 23.66 2.59
C ALA A 24 6.58 25.21 2.74
N ARG A 25 7.73 25.85 2.54
CA ARG A 25 7.92 27.30 2.77
C ARG A 25 8.19 28.10 1.49
N ARG A 26 8.13 27.47 0.32
CA ARG A 26 8.47 28.10 -0.98
C ARG A 26 7.30 28.52 -1.85
N PHE A 27 6.08 28.15 -1.50
CA PHE A 27 4.93 28.33 -2.38
C PHE A 27 3.96 29.35 -1.80
N SER A 28 3.60 30.35 -2.61
CA SER A 28 2.51 31.26 -2.26
C SER A 28 1.17 30.51 -2.28
N PRO A 29 0.10 31.02 -1.64
CA PRO A 29 -1.24 30.43 -1.74
C PRO A 29 -1.69 30.21 -3.20
N THR A 30 -1.32 31.11 -4.10
CA THR A 30 -1.61 31.00 -5.53
C THR A 30 -0.90 29.82 -6.19
N ASP A 31 0.35 29.55 -5.80
CA ASP A 31 1.10 28.39 -6.30
C ASP A 31 0.46 27.09 -5.77
N ALA A 32 0.02 27.05 -4.51
CA ALA A 32 -0.68 25.91 -3.92
C ALA A 32 -1.99 25.59 -4.66
N ASP A 33 -2.82 26.59 -4.96
CA ASP A 33 -4.03 26.43 -5.77
C ASP A 33 -3.72 25.96 -7.19
N GLY A 34 -2.60 26.43 -7.76
CA GLY A 34 -2.08 25.96 -9.05
C GLY A 34 -1.74 24.48 -9.04
N PHE A 35 -1.05 23.98 -8.00
CA PHE A 35 -0.76 22.56 -7.85
C PHE A 35 -2.04 21.73 -7.72
N VAL A 36 -2.96 22.11 -6.83
CA VAL A 36 -4.25 21.40 -6.67
C VAL A 36 -4.97 21.28 -8.00
N ARG A 37 -5.03 22.37 -8.77
CA ARG A 37 -5.63 22.37 -10.11
C ARG A 37 -4.92 21.41 -11.06
N SER A 38 -3.58 21.40 -11.07
CA SER A 38 -2.82 20.48 -11.93
C SER A 38 -3.07 19.01 -11.61
N TYR A 39 -3.28 18.66 -10.33
CA TYR A 39 -3.66 17.30 -9.94
C TYR A 39 -5.07 16.95 -10.45
N VAL A 40 -6.03 17.86 -10.33
CA VAL A 40 -7.40 17.66 -10.84
C VAL A 40 -7.39 17.52 -12.37
N GLU A 41 -6.67 18.39 -13.08
CA GLU A 41 -6.53 18.32 -14.54
C GLU A 41 -5.88 17.00 -15.00
N ALA A 42 -4.85 16.52 -14.30
CA ALA A 42 -4.23 15.23 -14.60
C ALA A 42 -5.19 14.05 -14.38
N ILE A 43 -6.06 14.14 -13.38
CA ILE A 43 -7.11 13.15 -13.13
C ILE A 43 -8.17 13.19 -14.24
N ASP A 44 -8.61 14.38 -14.66
CA ASP A 44 -9.54 14.57 -15.79
C ASP A 44 -8.97 13.99 -17.09
N ASP A 45 -7.71 14.28 -17.39
CA ASP A 45 -6.99 13.74 -18.54
C ASP A 45 -6.90 12.21 -18.51
N LEU A 46 -6.72 11.62 -17.33
CA LEU A 46 -6.70 10.18 -17.16
C LEU A 46 -8.08 9.57 -17.45
N LEU A 47 -9.14 10.22 -16.97
CA LEU A 47 -10.52 9.80 -17.24
C LEU A 47 -10.95 9.99 -18.69
N ALA A 48 -10.31 10.89 -19.44
CA ALA A 48 -10.59 11.11 -20.86
C ALA A 48 -9.97 10.03 -21.78
N ARG A 49 -8.99 9.25 -21.32
CA ARG A 49 -8.29 8.27 -22.15
C ARG A 49 -9.15 7.02 -22.40
N PRO A 50 -9.18 6.47 -23.62
CA PRO A 50 -9.75 5.16 -23.88
C PRO A 50 -8.91 4.12 -23.12
N TYR A 51 -9.51 3.55 -22.07
CA TYR A 51 -8.86 2.55 -21.26
C TYR A 51 -8.75 1.24 -22.05
N ARG A 52 -7.52 0.79 -22.24
CA ARG A 52 -7.28 -0.63 -22.51
C ARG A 52 -7.33 -1.32 -21.16
N VAL A 53 -8.32 -2.18 -20.97
CA VAL A 53 -8.28 -3.21 -19.93
C VAL A 53 -6.87 -3.79 -20.00
N PRO A 54 -6.03 -3.68 -18.95
CA PRO A 54 -4.84 -4.46 -18.83
C PRO A 54 -5.32 -5.82 -19.22
N GLN A 55 -4.71 -6.40 -20.25
CA GLN A 55 -4.69 -7.84 -20.23
C GLN A 55 -4.06 -8.08 -18.86
N HIS A 56 -4.90 -8.47 -17.88
CA HIS A 56 -4.50 -9.47 -16.93
C HIS A 56 -3.85 -10.46 -17.88
N ARG A 57 -2.51 -10.39 -17.99
CA ARG A 57 -1.78 -11.63 -18.02
C ARG A 57 -2.45 -12.33 -16.88
N ALA A 58 -3.31 -13.30 -17.24
CA ALA A 58 -3.74 -14.28 -16.28
C ALA A 58 -2.49 -14.52 -15.46
N ILE A 59 -2.63 -14.53 -14.15
CA ILE A 59 -1.58 -15.02 -13.29
C ILE A 59 -1.40 -16.51 -13.69
N ALA A 60 -0.85 -16.79 -14.88
CA ALA A 60 0.30 -17.64 -15.05
C ALA A 60 1.30 -16.98 -14.12
N GLY A 61 1.19 -17.36 -12.84
CA GLY A 61 2.21 -17.04 -11.87
C GLY A 61 3.51 -17.40 -12.55
N ASN A 62 4.48 -16.51 -12.48
CA ASN A 62 5.83 -16.94 -12.71
C ASN A 62 6.00 -18.21 -11.83
N PRO A 63 6.14 -19.42 -12.40
CA PRO A 63 6.13 -20.66 -11.62
C PRO A 63 7.18 -20.60 -10.53
N ASP A 64 8.28 -19.90 -10.81
CA ASP A 64 9.40 -19.64 -9.91
C ASP A 64 8.97 -18.81 -8.68
N ARG A 65 8.05 -17.85 -8.85
CA ARG A 65 7.57 -16.97 -7.76
C ARG A 65 6.52 -17.64 -6.86
N ILE A 66 5.61 -18.42 -7.43
CA ILE A 66 4.67 -19.23 -6.61
C ILE A 66 5.45 -20.33 -5.89
N SER A 67 6.41 -20.96 -6.55
CA SER A 67 7.29 -21.95 -5.91
C SER A 67 8.10 -21.33 -4.77
N SER A 68 8.57 -20.08 -4.92
CA SER A 68 9.24 -19.36 -3.84
C SER A 68 8.32 -19.09 -2.63
N LEU A 69 7.06 -18.69 -2.86
CA LEU A 69 6.08 -18.49 -1.78
C LEU A 69 5.73 -19.80 -1.07
N VAL A 70 5.63 -20.89 -1.82
CA VAL A 70 5.38 -22.23 -1.25
C VAL A 70 6.58 -22.71 -0.44
N ALA A 71 7.81 -22.50 -0.94
CA ALA A 71 9.04 -22.83 -0.22
C ALA A 71 9.16 -22.03 1.10
N GLU A 72 8.81 -20.75 1.07
CA GLU A 72 8.79 -19.90 2.26
C GLU A 72 7.74 -20.36 3.28
N ALA A 73 6.51 -20.64 2.84
CA ALA A 73 5.44 -21.15 3.70
C ALA A 73 5.80 -22.53 4.30
N PHE A 74 6.44 -23.40 3.52
CA PHE A 74 6.96 -24.68 4.01
C PHE A 74 8.03 -24.46 5.07
N GLY A 75 9.01 -23.58 4.81
CA GLY A 75 10.08 -23.27 5.75
C GLY A 75 9.57 -22.70 7.07
N ASN A 76 8.61 -21.77 7.01
CA ASN A 76 7.97 -21.20 8.20
C ASN A 76 7.22 -22.24 9.03
N ALA A 77 6.53 -23.16 8.35
CA ALA A 77 5.70 -24.16 9.01
C ALA A 77 6.51 -25.35 9.58
N LEU A 78 7.67 -25.65 8.99
CA LEU A 78 8.54 -26.77 9.37
C LEU A 78 9.70 -26.33 10.28
N GLY A 79 10.05 -25.04 10.27
CA GLY A 79 11.14 -24.48 11.07
C GLY A 79 12.53 -24.69 10.47
N ASP A 80 12.63 -25.19 9.24
CA ASP A 80 13.88 -25.44 8.51
C ASP A 80 13.68 -25.30 6.99
N SER A 81 14.78 -25.08 6.25
CA SER A 81 14.75 -25.01 4.78
C SER A 81 14.46 -26.36 4.16
N VAL A 82 13.48 -26.42 3.26
CA VAL A 82 13.07 -27.65 2.55
C VAL A 82 13.89 -27.85 1.28
N GLU A 83 14.43 -29.06 1.09
CA GLU A 83 15.17 -29.41 -0.13
C GLU A 83 14.24 -29.42 -1.37
N ALA A 84 14.75 -28.93 -2.49
CA ALA A 84 14.00 -28.90 -3.75
C ALA A 84 13.56 -30.31 -4.17
N GLY A 85 12.25 -30.48 -4.45
CA GLY A 85 11.66 -31.77 -4.80
C GLY A 85 11.35 -32.70 -3.62
N SER A 86 11.60 -32.29 -2.37
CA SER A 86 11.15 -33.05 -1.20
C SER A 86 9.66 -32.82 -0.92
N GLY A 87 8.97 -33.90 -0.55
CA GLY A 87 7.57 -33.85 -0.15
C GLY A 87 7.40 -33.22 1.24
N PHE A 88 6.28 -32.53 1.44
CA PHE A 88 5.96 -31.82 2.69
C PHE A 88 6.02 -32.69 3.96
N LEU A 89 5.48 -33.91 3.94
CA LEU A 89 5.56 -34.87 5.05
C LEU A 89 6.96 -35.45 5.18
N SER A 90 7.63 -35.74 4.06
CA SER A 90 9.02 -36.21 4.06
C SER A 90 9.98 -35.19 4.69
N ALA A 91 9.66 -33.90 4.60
CA ALA A 91 10.38 -32.80 5.23
C ALA A 91 9.97 -32.53 6.69
N GLY A 92 9.14 -33.39 7.31
CA GLY A 92 8.72 -33.27 8.72
C GLY A 92 7.34 -32.62 8.93
N GLY A 93 6.56 -32.42 7.87
CA GLY A 93 5.22 -31.86 7.92
C GLY A 93 4.19 -32.74 8.62
N ASN A 94 3.13 -32.12 9.12
CA ASN A 94 2.00 -32.76 9.74
C ASN A 94 0.71 -31.98 9.46
N SER A 95 -0.44 -32.51 9.90
CA SER A 95 -1.75 -31.89 9.62
C SER A 95 -1.89 -30.46 10.15
N LEU A 96 -1.20 -30.11 11.25
CA LEU A 96 -1.27 -28.75 11.81
C LEU A 96 -0.39 -27.78 11.02
N SER A 97 0.81 -28.18 10.59
CA SER A 97 1.66 -27.35 9.73
C SER A 97 1.05 -27.21 8.33
N ALA A 98 0.36 -28.22 7.80
CA ALA A 98 -0.35 -28.12 6.52
C ALA A 98 -1.44 -27.04 6.53
N VAL A 99 -2.19 -26.91 7.64
CA VAL A 99 -3.21 -25.86 7.80
C VAL A 99 -2.57 -24.47 7.83
N LYS A 100 -1.41 -24.31 8.49
CA LYS A 100 -0.66 -23.04 8.51
C LYS A 100 -0.18 -22.65 7.11
N VAL A 101 0.44 -23.59 6.39
CA VAL A 101 0.87 -23.41 5.00
C VAL A 101 -0.28 -22.92 4.13
N VAL A 102 -1.43 -23.60 4.17
CA VAL A 102 -2.60 -23.21 3.37
C VAL A 102 -3.14 -21.84 3.78
N SER A 103 -3.14 -21.52 5.08
CA SER A 103 -3.57 -20.20 5.56
C SER A 103 -2.64 -19.08 5.06
N GLU A 104 -1.33 -19.26 5.17
CA GLU A 104 -0.32 -18.30 4.69
C GLU A 104 -0.43 -18.12 3.18
N LEU A 105 -0.53 -19.21 2.42
CA LEU A 105 -0.65 -19.16 0.98
C LEU A 105 -1.97 -18.51 0.52
N ARG A 106 -3.09 -18.72 1.23
CA ARG A 106 -4.35 -18.02 0.95
C ARG A 106 -4.21 -16.52 1.18
N GLN A 107 -3.58 -16.12 2.29
CA GLN A 107 -3.34 -14.71 2.59
C GLN A 107 -2.41 -14.06 1.56
N ALA A 108 -1.32 -14.73 1.17
CA ALA A 108 -0.34 -14.23 0.23
C ALA A 108 -0.84 -14.19 -1.23
N THR A 109 -1.76 -15.08 -1.61
CA THR A 109 -2.19 -15.23 -3.02
C THR A 109 -3.62 -14.75 -3.30
N GLY A 110 -4.47 -14.59 -2.29
CA GLY A 110 -5.89 -14.25 -2.45
C GLY A 110 -6.71 -15.33 -3.17
N ARG A 111 -6.19 -16.56 -3.30
CA ARG A 111 -6.84 -17.67 -4.01
C ARG A 111 -7.49 -18.66 -3.05
N MET A 112 -8.55 -19.33 -3.53
CA MET A 112 -9.17 -20.43 -2.80
C MET A 112 -8.36 -21.71 -2.91
N ILE A 113 -7.32 -21.83 -2.07
CA ILE A 113 -6.47 -23.02 -2.01
C ILE A 113 -7.14 -24.04 -1.08
N PRO A 114 -7.68 -25.16 -1.56
CA PRO A 114 -8.29 -26.17 -0.69
C PRO A 114 -7.21 -26.89 0.13
N LEU A 115 -7.55 -27.36 1.34
CA LEU A 115 -6.62 -28.13 2.17
C LEU A 115 -6.19 -29.45 1.49
N SER A 116 -6.99 -29.96 0.55
CA SER A 116 -6.62 -31.11 -0.29
C SER A 116 -5.40 -30.86 -1.17
N ALA A 117 -4.96 -29.61 -1.37
CA ALA A 117 -3.69 -29.30 -2.01
C ALA A 117 -2.47 -29.78 -1.19
N MET A 118 -2.66 -30.06 0.11
CA MET A 118 -1.64 -30.60 1.01
C MET A 118 -1.78 -32.11 1.26
N ALA A 119 -2.64 -32.83 0.51
CA ALA A 119 -2.91 -34.24 0.75
C ALA A 119 -1.77 -35.15 0.23
N GLY A 120 -1.50 -36.24 0.94
CA GLY A 120 -0.39 -37.13 0.61
C GLY A 120 0.92 -36.53 1.08
N ASP A 121 1.88 -36.37 0.18
CA ASP A 121 3.21 -35.81 0.47
C ASP A 121 3.65 -34.83 -0.65
N PRO A 122 2.95 -33.70 -0.85
CA PRO A 122 3.14 -32.88 -2.03
C PRO A 122 4.45 -32.09 -1.98
N THR A 123 5.04 -31.93 -3.15
CA THR A 123 6.23 -31.08 -3.39
C THR A 123 5.85 -29.60 -3.54
N ILE A 124 6.86 -28.73 -3.45
CA ILE A 124 6.71 -27.29 -3.67
C ILE A 124 6.06 -27.01 -5.04
N GLU A 125 6.51 -27.72 -6.06
CA GLU A 125 6.06 -27.59 -7.45
C GLU A 125 4.60 -28.03 -7.61
N GLU A 126 4.19 -29.11 -6.95
CA GLU A 126 2.81 -29.61 -7.00
C GLU A 126 1.82 -28.65 -6.32
N VAL A 127 2.20 -28.09 -5.17
CA VAL A 127 1.39 -27.07 -4.49
C VAL A 127 1.35 -25.79 -5.32
N ALA A 128 2.47 -25.36 -5.91
CA ALA A 128 2.53 -24.18 -6.78
C ALA A 128 1.64 -24.33 -8.03
N ALA A 129 1.64 -25.52 -8.63
CA ALA A 129 0.74 -25.83 -9.74
C ALA A 129 -0.73 -25.76 -9.32
N ALA A 130 -1.09 -26.30 -8.14
CA ALA A 130 -2.44 -26.24 -7.60
C ALA A 130 -2.92 -24.80 -7.32
N ILE A 131 -2.04 -23.93 -6.84
CA ILE A 131 -2.34 -22.49 -6.62
C ILE A 131 -2.58 -21.78 -7.95
N THR A 132 -1.77 -22.09 -8.97
CA THR A 132 -1.85 -21.44 -10.28
C THR A 132 -3.22 -21.62 -10.93
N ILE A 133 -3.87 -22.76 -10.71
CA ILE A 133 -5.21 -23.09 -11.25
C ILE A 133 -6.36 -22.77 -10.29
N ALA A 134 -6.09 -22.39 -9.03
CA ALA A 134 -7.12 -22.12 -8.04
C ALA A 134 -7.90 -20.82 -8.32
N PRO A 135 -9.24 -20.80 -8.22
CA PRO A 135 -10.05 -19.61 -8.48
C PRO A 135 -9.81 -18.51 -7.44
N GLN A 136 -9.90 -17.25 -7.87
CA GLN A 136 -9.88 -16.08 -6.97
C GLN A 136 -11.13 -16.05 -6.08
N GLN A 137 -11.00 -15.57 -4.84
CA GLN A 137 -12.17 -15.29 -4.00
C GLN A 137 -12.93 -14.08 -4.54
N VAL A 138 -14.24 -14.23 -4.80
CA VAL A 138 -15.12 -13.16 -5.26
C VAL A 138 -16.15 -12.85 -4.17
N SER A 139 -16.06 -11.67 -3.54
CA SER A 139 -17.10 -11.17 -2.61
C SER A 139 -18.19 -10.42 -3.38
N GLN A 140 -19.44 -10.90 -3.28
CA GLN A 140 -20.62 -10.23 -3.81
C GLN A 140 -21.24 -9.32 -2.73
N ALA A 141 -21.39 -8.02 -2.99
CA ALA A 141 -22.13 -7.12 -2.10
C ALA A 141 -23.13 -6.25 -2.88
N THR A 142 -24.41 -6.38 -2.51
CA THR A 142 -25.58 -5.62 -2.99
C THR A 142 -25.60 -4.21 -2.40
N GLY A 143 -25.85 -3.21 -3.24
CA GLY A 143 -25.79 -1.79 -2.85
C GLY A 143 -27.00 -1.28 -2.07
N HIS A 144 -26.73 -0.47 -1.04
CA HIS A 144 -27.54 0.64 -0.50
C HIS A 144 -26.59 1.55 0.33
N SER A 145 -26.68 2.87 0.16
CA SER A 145 -25.85 3.85 0.88
C SER A 145 -26.15 3.87 2.39
N ARG A 146 -25.12 3.76 3.25
CA ARG A 146 -25.26 3.70 4.72
C ARG A 146 -24.98 5.05 5.43
N PRO A 147 -25.60 5.30 6.61
CA PRO A 147 -25.36 6.49 7.42
C PRO A 147 -24.01 6.49 8.15
N LYS A 148 -23.52 7.69 8.51
CA LYS A 148 -22.19 7.95 9.10
C LYS A 148 -21.89 7.27 10.45
N SER A 149 -22.90 6.73 11.16
CA SER A 149 -22.72 6.06 12.47
C SER A 149 -22.46 4.56 12.39
N ASP A 150 -22.60 3.94 11.21
CA ASP A 150 -22.44 2.50 11.02
C ASP A 150 -21.15 2.16 10.24
N ARG A 151 -20.02 2.80 10.57
CA ARG A 151 -18.67 2.46 10.03
C ARG A 151 -18.12 1.12 10.57
N PHE A 152 -18.96 0.25 11.13
CA PHE A 152 -18.53 -1.00 11.75
C PHE A 152 -18.39 -2.12 10.71
N ALA A 153 -17.13 -2.39 10.39
CA ALA A 153 -16.55 -3.55 9.70
C ALA A 153 -17.56 -4.48 9.02
N SER A 154 -17.70 -4.38 7.70
CA SER A 154 -18.30 -5.51 6.97
C SER A 154 -17.31 -6.69 6.98
N PRO A 155 -17.80 -7.95 7.03
CA PRO A 155 -16.95 -9.15 7.04
C PRO A 155 -16.06 -9.35 5.80
N ASP A 156 -16.16 -8.48 4.79
CA ASP A 156 -15.41 -8.48 3.53
C ASP A 156 -14.27 -7.43 3.50
N GLU A 157 -14.02 -6.69 4.58
CA GLU A 157 -13.11 -5.54 4.58
C GLU A 157 -11.67 -5.91 4.89
N ASN A 158 -10.79 -5.68 3.91
CA ASN A 158 -9.36 -5.63 4.13
C ASN A 158 -9.05 -4.42 5.03
N PRO A 159 -8.46 -4.60 6.23
CA PRO A 159 -8.28 -3.53 7.21
C PRO A 159 -7.32 -2.43 6.73
N TRP A 160 -6.54 -2.68 5.68
CA TRP A 160 -5.70 -1.67 5.04
C TRP A 160 -6.47 -0.68 4.19
N LEU A 161 -7.71 -0.98 3.79
CA LEU A 161 -8.46 -0.23 2.78
C LEU A 161 -9.70 0.41 3.36
N VAL A 162 -9.72 1.74 3.46
CA VAL A 162 -10.91 2.47 3.88
C VAL A 162 -11.78 2.78 2.66
N ARG A 163 -13.00 2.24 2.62
CA ARG A 163 -13.92 2.39 1.47
C ARG A 163 -15.24 3.04 1.89
N ASN A 164 -15.13 4.21 2.52
CA ASN A 164 -16.29 4.98 3.02
C ASN A 164 -17.21 5.51 1.90
N CYS A 165 -16.69 5.69 0.68
CA CYS A 165 -17.44 6.17 -0.48
C CYS A 165 -17.31 5.19 -1.64
N ILE A 166 -18.12 4.12 -1.59
CA ILE A 166 -18.15 3.12 -2.66
C ILE A 166 -18.79 3.73 -3.91
N VAL A 167 -18.01 3.79 -4.98
CA VAL A 167 -18.54 4.02 -6.32
C VAL A 167 -18.89 2.67 -6.94
N LYS A 168 -20.10 2.53 -7.50
CA LYS A 168 -20.58 1.24 -8.02
C LYS A 168 -19.73 0.71 -9.18
N GLU A 169 -19.34 1.62 -10.09
CA GLU A 169 -18.55 1.33 -11.28
C GLU A 169 -17.50 2.42 -11.51
N PRO A 170 -16.47 2.52 -10.63
CA PRO A 170 -15.44 3.54 -10.80
C PRO A 170 -14.71 3.31 -12.12
N ARG A 171 -14.55 4.40 -12.86
CA ARG A 171 -13.65 4.49 -14.02
C ARG A 171 -12.20 4.57 -13.58
N LEU A 172 -11.92 4.95 -12.33
CA LEU A 172 -10.58 5.01 -11.76
C LEU A 172 -10.65 4.70 -10.26
N ARG A 173 -9.70 3.91 -9.74
CA ARG A 173 -9.43 3.85 -8.30
C ARG A 173 -8.21 4.68 -7.93
N LEU A 174 -8.34 5.54 -6.95
CA LEU A 174 -7.24 6.33 -6.40
C LEU A 174 -6.87 5.79 -5.03
N PHE A 175 -5.77 5.05 -4.93
CA PHE A 175 -5.24 4.59 -3.65
C PHE A 175 -4.45 5.72 -3.01
N ALA A 176 -4.89 6.19 -1.85
CA ALA A 176 -4.36 7.39 -1.19
C ALA A 176 -3.57 7.05 0.08
N PHE A 177 -2.29 7.40 0.09
CA PHE A 177 -1.31 7.01 1.11
C PHE A 177 -1.06 8.20 2.06
N PRO A 178 -1.48 8.10 3.35
CA PRO A 178 -1.25 9.17 4.32
C PRO A 178 0.24 9.46 4.55
N PRO A 179 0.61 10.71 4.91
CA PRO A 179 1.94 11.05 5.39
C PRO A 179 2.22 10.47 6.78
N ALA A 180 3.45 10.69 7.27
CA ALA A 180 3.87 10.23 8.59
C ALA A 180 2.93 10.78 9.70
N GLY A 181 2.63 9.94 10.69
CA GLY A 181 1.72 10.26 11.81
C GLY A 181 0.23 10.32 11.47
N ALA A 182 -0.15 10.46 10.20
CA ALA A 182 -1.54 10.61 9.77
C ALA A 182 -2.27 9.28 9.53
N ASN A 183 -3.59 9.29 9.41
CA ASN A 183 -4.39 8.09 9.12
C ASN A 183 -5.24 8.29 7.87
N ALA A 184 -6.00 7.26 7.47
CA ALA A 184 -6.86 7.33 6.29
C ALA A 184 -7.88 8.47 6.32
N GLY A 185 -8.29 8.91 7.51
CA GLY A 185 -9.31 9.95 7.70
C GLY A 185 -8.93 11.33 7.16
N ILE A 186 -7.65 11.60 6.86
CA ILE A 186 -7.26 12.88 6.22
C ILE A 186 -7.86 13.05 4.81
N PHE A 187 -8.38 11.97 4.23
CA PHE A 187 -8.99 11.95 2.91
C PHE A 187 -10.53 11.92 2.98
N ASP A 188 -11.15 11.98 4.18
CA ASP A 188 -12.60 11.81 4.35
C ASP A 188 -13.42 12.86 3.58
N ASP A 189 -12.92 14.10 3.48
CA ASP A 189 -13.63 15.20 2.81
C ASP A 189 -13.37 15.25 1.29
N TRP A 190 -12.39 14.50 0.78
CA TRP A 190 -11.99 14.56 -0.62
C TRP A 190 -13.11 14.27 -1.62
N PRO A 191 -13.99 13.27 -1.40
CA PRO A 191 -15.11 13.03 -2.32
C PRO A 191 -16.00 14.27 -2.54
N GLY A 192 -16.11 15.15 -1.53
CA GLY A 192 -16.85 16.40 -1.63
C GLY A 192 -16.08 17.56 -2.28
N LEU A 193 -14.75 17.47 -2.35
CA LEU A 193 -13.88 18.46 -2.98
C LEU A 193 -13.70 18.21 -4.48
N LEU A 194 -13.95 16.99 -4.96
CA LEU A 194 -13.87 16.66 -6.37
C LEU A 194 -15.00 17.33 -7.16
N PRO A 195 -14.72 17.82 -8.40
CA PRO A 195 -15.76 18.29 -9.30
C PRO A 195 -16.89 17.26 -9.46
N PRO A 196 -18.18 17.67 -9.45
CA PRO A 196 -19.31 16.73 -9.59
C PRO A 196 -19.26 15.86 -10.84
N THR A 197 -18.58 16.34 -11.88
CA THR A 197 -18.34 15.65 -13.16
C THR A 197 -17.50 14.38 -12.99
N ILE A 198 -16.57 14.35 -12.02
CA ILE A 198 -15.65 13.23 -11.80
C ILE A 198 -15.84 12.50 -10.48
N ALA A 199 -16.48 13.13 -9.50
CA ALA A 199 -16.70 12.54 -8.17
C ALA A 199 -17.44 11.18 -8.23
N LYS A 200 -18.28 10.95 -9.25
CA LYS A 200 -18.97 9.67 -9.48
C LYS A 200 -18.18 8.65 -10.29
N SER A 201 -17.05 9.04 -10.85
CA SER A 201 -16.19 8.21 -11.70
C SER A 201 -14.95 7.71 -10.98
N ILE A 202 -14.63 8.26 -9.80
CA ILE A 202 -13.41 7.96 -9.06
C ILE A 202 -13.80 7.38 -7.70
N GLU A 203 -13.28 6.19 -7.41
CA GLU A 203 -13.32 5.64 -6.06
C GLU A 203 -12.00 5.99 -5.36
N ILE A 204 -12.06 6.80 -4.31
CA ILE A 204 -10.91 7.09 -3.45
C ILE A 204 -10.83 5.98 -2.40
N VAL A 205 -9.67 5.34 -2.30
CA VAL A 205 -9.40 4.24 -1.36
C VAL A 205 -8.20 4.62 -0.49
N PRO A 206 -8.42 5.32 0.63
CA PRO A 206 -7.34 5.62 1.56
C PRO A 206 -6.75 4.37 2.22
N ILE A 207 -5.44 4.40 2.44
CA ILE A 207 -4.71 3.32 3.10
C ILE A 207 -4.64 3.56 4.61
N GLN A 208 -5.07 2.58 5.40
CA GLN A 208 -5.04 2.60 6.86
C GLN A 208 -3.90 1.72 7.39
N TYR A 209 -2.79 2.36 7.76
CA TYR A 209 -1.64 1.70 8.38
C TYR A 209 -1.98 1.15 9.78
N PRO A 210 -1.31 0.08 10.25
CA PRO A 210 -1.48 -0.43 11.61
C PRO A 210 -0.99 0.58 12.66
N GLY A 211 -1.49 0.45 13.90
CA GLY A 211 -1.21 1.36 15.00
C GLY A 211 -2.02 2.65 14.97
N ARG A 212 -3.05 2.74 14.12
CA ARG A 212 -3.87 3.94 13.92
C ARG A 212 -5.35 3.59 13.84
N GLN A 213 -6.20 4.47 14.40
CA GLN A 213 -7.66 4.39 14.31
C GLN A 213 -8.21 2.98 14.61
N GLU A 214 -8.95 2.36 13.68
CA GLU A 214 -9.54 1.04 13.84
C GLU A 214 -8.48 -0.06 14.05
N ARG A 215 -7.24 0.20 13.61
CA ARG A 215 -6.07 -0.67 13.78
C ARG A 215 -5.16 -0.22 14.92
N LEU A 216 -5.64 0.60 15.87
CA LEU A 216 -4.83 1.16 16.97
C LEU A 216 -4.14 0.10 17.82
N LYS A 217 -4.76 -1.07 17.99
CA LYS A 217 -4.21 -2.17 18.80
C LYS A 217 -3.14 -2.99 18.07
N GLU A 218 -2.99 -2.79 16.76
CA GLU A 218 -1.96 -3.47 15.97
C GLU A 218 -0.62 -2.72 16.11
N PRO A 219 0.52 -3.44 16.15
CA PRO A 219 1.82 -2.79 16.17
C PRO A 219 2.07 -2.01 14.87
N ALA A 220 2.60 -0.80 14.98
CA ALA A 220 3.03 -0.04 13.81
C ALA A 220 4.19 -0.75 13.10
N ILE A 221 4.11 -0.88 11.79
CA ILE A 221 5.16 -1.49 10.97
C ILE A 221 6.26 -0.47 10.73
N ALA A 222 7.48 -0.80 11.14
CA ALA A 222 8.64 0.09 11.06
C ALA A 222 9.63 -0.28 9.94
N ASN A 223 9.26 -1.23 9.06
CA ASN A 223 10.08 -1.71 7.95
C ASN A 223 9.39 -1.42 6.60
N MET A 224 10.08 -0.75 5.67
CA MET A 224 9.52 -0.38 4.37
C MET A 224 9.06 -1.60 3.56
N LYS A 225 9.85 -2.67 3.51
CA LYS A 225 9.54 -3.86 2.68
C LYS A 225 8.27 -4.55 3.17
N GLU A 226 8.16 -4.72 4.48
CA GLU A 226 6.97 -5.32 5.11
C GLU A 226 5.72 -4.46 4.90
N LEU A 227 5.85 -3.14 5.08
CA LEU A 227 4.76 -2.18 4.89
C LEU A 227 4.26 -2.20 3.44
N VAL A 228 5.17 -2.08 2.48
CA VAL A 228 4.86 -2.08 1.05
C VAL A 228 4.27 -3.42 0.60
N GLY A 229 4.84 -4.54 1.06
CA GLY A 229 4.31 -5.88 0.76
C GLY A 229 2.87 -6.05 1.24
N SER A 230 2.59 -5.61 2.47
CA SER A 230 1.24 -5.68 3.04
C SER A 230 0.24 -4.81 2.28
N VAL A 231 0.62 -3.57 1.93
CA VAL A 231 -0.24 -2.67 1.14
C VAL A 231 -0.45 -3.20 -0.26
N ALA A 232 0.59 -3.65 -0.95
CA ALA A 232 0.49 -4.21 -2.30
C ALA A 232 -0.43 -5.43 -2.32
N SER A 233 -0.30 -6.34 -1.34
CA SER A 233 -1.20 -7.47 -1.16
C SER A 233 -2.65 -7.00 -0.99
N ALA A 234 -2.87 -5.96 -0.19
CA ALA A 234 -4.20 -5.44 0.08
C ALA A 234 -4.86 -4.80 -1.15
N ILE A 235 -4.14 -4.00 -1.94
CA ILE A 235 -4.70 -3.31 -3.10
C ILE A 235 -4.80 -4.21 -4.34
N SER A 236 -4.00 -5.28 -4.43
CA SER A 236 -3.93 -6.15 -5.60
C SER A 236 -5.29 -6.66 -6.12
N PRO A 237 -6.26 -7.06 -5.28
CA PRO A 237 -7.56 -7.53 -5.77
C PRO A 237 -8.42 -6.41 -6.39
N LEU A 238 -8.06 -5.15 -6.13
CA LEU A 238 -8.72 -3.96 -6.65
C LEU A 238 -7.96 -3.33 -7.85
N CYS A 239 -6.95 -4.02 -8.38
CA CYS A 239 -6.24 -3.63 -9.60
C CYS A 239 -6.90 -4.20 -10.88
N ASP A 240 -8.18 -4.60 -10.83
CA ASP A 240 -8.98 -5.11 -11.97
C ASP A 240 -9.42 -4.03 -12.97
N ARG A 241 -9.12 -2.76 -12.68
CA ARG A 241 -9.50 -1.57 -13.45
C ARG A 241 -8.41 -0.50 -13.36
N PRO A 242 -8.51 0.63 -14.08
CA PRO A 242 -7.47 1.63 -14.02
C PRO A 242 -7.36 2.12 -12.59
N PHE A 243 -6.14 2.18 -12.09
CA PHE A 243 -5.86 2.74 -10.78
C PHE A 243 -4.72 3.75 -10.86
N ALA A 244 -4.69 4.65 -9.89
CA ALA A 244 -3.61 5.57 -9.64
C ALA A 244 -3.24 5.51 -8.16
N LEU A 245 -2.00 5.85 -7.84
CA LEU A 245 -1.53 5.98 -6.48
C LEU A 245 -1.30 7.46 -6.18
N LEU A 246 -1.64 7.91 -4.99
CA LEU A 246 -1.34 9.24 -4.51
C LEU A 246 -0.72 9.13 -3.13
N GLY A 247 0.41 9.80 -2.90
CA GLY A 247 1.00 9.83 -1.56
C GLY A 247 1.58 11.19 -1.22
N SER A 248 1.56 11.51 0.07
CA SER A 248 2.15 12.73 0.63
C SER A 248 3.31 12.41 1.57
N SER A 249 4.45 13.09 1.44
CA SER A 249 5.64 12.89 2.30
C SER A 249 6.04 11.40 2.37
N LEU A 250 6.05 10.78 3.54
CA LEU A 250 6.28 9.33 3.69
C LEU A 250 5.30 8.50 2.83
N GLY A 251 4.03 8.89 2.74
CA GLY A 251 3.03 8.21 1.92
C GLY A 251 3.41 8.18 0.44
N ALA A 252 4.10 9.21 -0.07
CA ALA A 252 4.58 9.21 -1.45
C ALA A 252 5.67 8.17 -1.68
N LEU A 253 6.59 8.01 -0.71
CA LEU A 253 7.63 7.01 -0.77
C LEU A 253 7.04 5.59 -0.73
N ILE A 254 6.05 5.36 0.12
CA ILE A 254 5.32 4.09 0.20
C ILE A 254 4.57 3.82 -1.11
N ALA A 255 3.89 4.83 -1.67
CA ALA A 255 3.18 4.72 -2.94
C ALA A 255 4.14 4.40 -4.11
N PHE A 256 5.31 5.04 -4.15
CA PHE A 256 6.36 4.77 -5.13
C PHE A 256 6.86 3.32 -5.07
N GLU A 257 7.23 2.85 -3.87
CA GLU A 257 7.68 1.47 -3.69
C GLU A 257 6.56 0.45 -3.96
N THR A 258 5.31 0.80 -3.63
CA THR A 258 4.15 -0.01 -3.98
C THR A 258 3.99 -0.12 -5.48
N ALA A 259 4.13 0.98 -6.24
CA ALA A 259 4.10 0.94 -7.71
C ALA A 259 5.19 0.01 -8.28
N ARG A 260 6.42 0.11 -7.76
CA ARG A 260 7.54 -0.77 -8.16
C ARG A 260 7.23 -2.23 -7.87
N LEU A 261 6.74 -2.53 -6.67
CA LEU A 261 6.41 -3.89 -6.26
C LEU A 261 5.30 -4.45 -7.15
N LEU A 262 4.16 -3.76 -7.30
CA LEU A 262 3.06 -4.19 -8.17
C LEU A 262 3.53 -4.51 -9.60
N ARG A 263 4.37 -3.64 -10.18
CA ARG A 263 4.91 -3.84 -11.54
C ARG A 263 5.78 -5.09 -11.61
N ALA A 264 6.70 -5.25 -10.68
CA ALA A 264 7.63 -6.39 -10.65
C ALA A 264 6.93 -7.72 -10.38
N ASP A 265 5.98 -7.70 -9.46
CA ASP A 265 5.40 -8.90 -8.86
C ASP A 265 4.12 -9.35 -9.54
N LEU A 266 3.27 -8.41 -9.94
CA LEU A 266 1.93 -8.68 -10.48
C LEU A 266 1.82 -8.30 -11.96
N GLY A 267 2.83 -7.62 -12.53
CA GLY A 267 2.78 -7.16 -13.92
C GLY A 267 1.69 -6.10 -14.16
N VAL A 268 1.15 -5.50 -13.10
CA VAL A 268 0.20 -4.39 -13.16
C VAL A 268 0.91 -3.12 -12.75
N GLU A 269 0.59 -2.01 -13.41
CA GLU A 269 1.17 -0.71 -13.09
C GLU A 269 0.08 0.34 -12.90
N PRO A 270 0.26 1.28 -11.97
CA PRO A 270 -0.67 2.38 -11.84
C PRO A 270 -0.61 3.23 -13.11
N SER A 271 -1.78 3.70 -13.53
CA SER A 271 -1.88 4.66 -14.64
C SER A 271 -1.09 5.92 -14.34
N HIS A 272 -1.11 6.36 -13.07
CA HIS A 272 -0.43 7.55 -12.56
C HIS A 272 0.02 7.36 -11.11
N LEU A 273 1.15 7.97 -10.76
CA LEU A 273 1.63 8.14 -9.38
C LEU A 273 1.69 9.65 -9.11
N PHE A 274 0.86 10.12 -8.18
CA PHE A 274 0.82 11.50 -7.72
C PHE A 274 1.66 11.65 -6.46
N VAL A 275 2.67 12.53 -6.50
CA VAL A 275 3.62 12.70 -5.41
C VAL A 275 3.51 14.09 -4.83
N VAL A 276 3.08 14.17 -3.58
CA VAL A 276 2.90 15.42 -2.85
C VAL A 276 4.00 15.56 -1.82
N CYS A 277 4.72 16.67 -1.82
CA CYS A 277 5.66 17.05 -0.75
C CYS A 277 6.58 15.89 -0.33
N ALA A 278 7.33 15.32 -1.26
CA ALA A 278 8.26 14.22 -0.97
C ALA A 278 9.64 14.49 -1.58
N ARG A 279 10.67 13.81 -1.07
CA ARG A 279 12.03 13.87 -1.60
C ARG A 279 12.30 12.64 -2.45
N ALA A 280 12.99 12.84 -3.56
CA ALA A 280 13.43 11.77 -4.45
C ALA A 280 14.14 10.63 -3.69
N PRO A 281 13.85 9.34 -3.96
CA PRO A 281 14.39 8.21 -3.20
C PRO A 281 15.92 8.10 -3.26
N GLN A 282 16.54 8.57 -4.35
CA GLN A 282 17.99 8.58 -4.51
C GLN A 282 18.71 9.73 -3.78
N ARG A 283 17.99 10.73 -3.26
CA ARG A 283 18.63 11.85 -2.52
C ARG A 283 19.04 11.37 -1.12
N LYS A 284 20.33 11.47 -0.81
CA LYS A 284 20.93 11.06 0.47
C LYS A 284 20.74 12.05 1.62
N GLU A 285 19.80 12.99 1.49
CA GLU A 285 19.58 13.98 2.55
C GLU A 285 19.03 13.30 3.81
N PRO A 286 19.59 13.59 5.00
CA PRO A 286 19.14 12.98 6.23
C PRO A 286 17.68 13.35 6.50
N TYR A 287 16.85 12.32 6.73
CA TYR A 287 15.52 12.48 7.30
C TYR A 287 15.67 12.68 8.82
N PRO A 288 14.84 13.54 9.45
CA PRO A 288 14.84 13.66 10.91
C PRO A 288 14.68 12.30 11.59
N ARG A 289 15.62 11.97 12.47
CA ARG A 289 15.65 10.69 13.19
C ARG A 289 14.75 10.74 14.43
N PHE A 290 13.46 11.02 14.24
CA PHE A 290 12.48 11.07 15.33
C PHE A 290 12.48 9.79 16.17
N HIS A 291 12.72 8.63 15.56
CA HIS A 291 12.87 7.35 16.25
C HIS A 291 13.98 7.35 17.32
N ALA A 292 15.01 8.19 17.19
CA ALA A 292 16.16 8.26 18.08
C ALA A 292 16.08 9.40 19.12
N MET A 293 15.05 10.25 19.07
CA MET A 293 14.86 11.35 20.01
C MET A 293 14.26 10.85 21.33
N THR A 294 14.44 11.56 22.43
CA THR A 294 13.61 11.41 23.63
C THR A 294 12.20 11.97 23.37
N ASP A 295 11.23 11.69 24.25
CA ASP A 295 9.87 12.22 24.06
C ASP A 295 9.85 13.75 24.16
N ALA A 296 10.62 14.34 25.08
CA ALA A 296 10.74 15.79 25.21
C ALA A 296 11.30 16.44 23.94
N GLU A 297 12.40 15.91 23.39
CA GLU A 297 12.99 16.40 22.14
C GLU A 297 12.03 16.23 20.96
N LEU A 298 11.30 15.11 20.90
CA LEU A 298 10.35 14.86 19.82
C LEU A 298 9.15 15.82 19.89
N ILE A 299 8.61 16.08 21.08
CA ILE A 299 7.50 17.03 21.27
C ILE A 299 7.94 18.44 20.87
N GLU A 300 9.08 18.92 21.35
CA GLU A 300 9.64 20.23 20.98
C GLU A 300 9.86 20.34 19.47
N THR A 301 10.37 19.26 18.86
CA THR A 301 10.57 19.20 17.42
C THR A 301 9.24 19.25 16.66
N LEU A 302 8.23 18.49 17.07
CA LEU A 302 6.90 18.48 16.44
C LEU A 302 6.18 19.83 16.53
N ASP A 303 6.32 20.53 17.65
CA ASP A 303 5.80 21.89 17.86
C ASP A 303 6.42 22.88 16.86
N SER A 304 7.74 22.78 16.63
CA SER A 304 8.46 23.66 15.68
C SER A 304 8.08 23.49 14.20
N PHE A 305 7.47 22.36 13.83
CA PHE A 305 7.09 22.06 12.44
C PHE A 305 5.69 22.55 12.06
N GLU A 306 4.89 23.08 13.01
CA GLU A 306 3.47 23.43 12.84
C GLU A 306 2.61 22.28 12.24
N GLY A 307 3.13 21.04 12.27
CA GLY A 307 2.53 19.87 11.62
C GLY A 307 1.59 19.08 12.52
N VAL A 308 1.53 19.42 13.81
CA VAL A 308 0.68 18.79 14.82
C VAL A 308 -0.20 19.86 15.44
N ALA A 309 -1.50 19.59 15.55
CA ALA A 309 -2.45 20.54 16.09
C ALA A 309 -2.12 20.87 17.57
N PRO A 310 -2.20 22.15 18.00
CA PRO A 310 -1.90 22.54 19.38
C PRO A 310 -2.69 21.76 20.44
N GLU A 311 -3.91 21.34 20.11
CA GLU A 311 -4.77 20.53 20.98
C GLU A 311 -4.21 19.13 21.22
N ILE A 312 -3.49 18.58 20.24
CA ILE A 312 -2.79 17.29 20.37
C ILE A 312 -1.54 17.49 21.25
N LEU A 313 -0.76 18.55 21.02
CA LEU A 313 0.44 18.85 21.80
C LEU A 313 0.12 19.15 23.28
N ALA A 314 -1.06 19.72 23.56
CA ALA A 314 -1.54 19.99 24.91
C ALA A 314 -2.12 18.75 25.64
N ASN A 315 -2.26 17.61 24.96
CA ASN A 315 -2.90 16.42 25.51
C ASN A 315 -1.95 15.22 25.57
N SER A 316 -1.50 14.88 26.78
CA SER A 316 -0.55 13.78 27.01
C SER A 316 -1.08 12.41 26.56
N GLU A 317 -2.38 12.15 26.63
CA GLU A 317 -2.96 10.89 26.14
C GLU A 317 -2.85 10.79 24.62
N LEU A 318 -3.17 11.88 23.90
CA LEU A 318 -3.04 11.91 22.44
C LEU A 318 -1.57 11.85 21.99
N LEU A 319 -0.65 12.49 22.72
CA LEU A 319 0.78 12.35 22.48
C LEU A 319 1.26 10.92 22.68
N ASN A 320 0.83 10.24 23.75
CA ASN A 320 1.21 8.85 24.00
C ASN A 320 0.74 7.89 22.90
N LEU A 321 -0.33 8.24 22.17
CA LEU A 321 -0.76 7.50 20.99
C LEU A 321 0.05 7.89 19.73
N LEU A 322 0.36 9.18 19.55
CA LEU A 322 1.02 9.71 18.35
C LEU A 322 2.53 9.41 18.29
N LEU A 323 3.26 9.57 19.40
CA LEU A 323 4.72 9.48 19.42
C LEU A 323 5.24 8.11 18.93
N PRO A 324 4.68 6.95 19.34
CA PRO A 324 5.11 5.65 18.81
C PRO A 324 4.93 5.53 17.28
N ILE A 325 3.86 6.11 16.74
CA ILE A 325 3.55 6.10 15.31
C ILE A 325 4.58 6.93 14.54
N ILE A 326 4.85 8.16 15.00
CA ILE A 326 5.85 9.04 14.39
C ILE A 326 7.24 8.39 14.39
N ARG A 327 7.59 7.70 15.49
CA ARG A 327 8.86 6.96 15.60
C ARG A 327 8.93 5.81 14.60
N ALA A 328 7.88 4.99 14.49
CA ALA A 328 7.83 3.90 13.52
C ALA A 328 7.97 4.42 12.08
N ASP A 329 7.24 5.48 11.73
CA ASP A 329 7.28 6.12 10.41
C ASP A 329 8.65 6.75 10.08
N SER A 330 9.28 7.36 11.08
CA SER A 330 10.65 7.87 10.97
C SER A 330 11.65 6.73 10.76
N LEU A 331 11.45 5.58 11.40
CA LEU A 331 12.31 4.42 11.21
C LEU A 331 12.15 3.83 9.80
N VAL A 332 10.93 3.75 9.27
CA VAL A 332 10.66 3.38 7.86
C VAL A 332 11.45 4.29 6.93
N SER A 333 11.33 5.61 7.09
CA SER A 333 11.98 6.60 6.21
C SER A 333 13.51 6.59 6.32
N SER A 334 14.05 6.52 7.54
CA SER A 334 15.48 6.67 7.79
C SER A 334 16.31 5.41 7.49
N SER A 335 15.70 4.23 7.63
CA SER A 335 16.30 2.94 7.28
C SER A 335 16.17 2.60 5.80
N TYR A 336 15.24 3.25 5.09
CA TYR A 336 15.01 3.02 3.67
C TYR A 336 16.27 3.32 2.84
N ARG A 337 16.55 2.42 1.89
CA ARG A 337 17.62 2.55 0.91
C ARG A 337 17.03 2.22 -0.45
N TYR A 338 17.06 3.20 -1.34
CA TYR A 338 16.72 2.98 -2.73
C TYR A 338 17.84 2.18 -3.40
N LEU A 339 17.49 1.02 -3.97
CA LEU A 339 18.38 0.20 -4.78
C LEU A 339 17.94 0.36 -6.24
N LEU A 340 18.84 0.86 -7.08
CA LEU A 340 18.64 1.13 -8.51
C LEU A 340 18.40 -0.16 -9.32
#